data_AF-A0A2V8TAC0-F1
#
_entry.id   AF-A0A2V8TAC0-F1
#
_cell.length_a   1.000
_cell.length_b   1.000
_cell.length_c   1.000
_cell.angle_alpha   90.00
_cell.angle_beta   90.00
_cell.angle_gamma   90.00
#
_symmetry.space_group_name_H-M   'P 1'
#
loop_
_entity.id
_entity.type
_entity.pdbx_description
1 polymer ?
#
loop_
_entity_poly.entity_id
_entity_poly.type
_entity_poly.pdbx_seq_one_letter_code
_entity_poly.pdbx_strand_id
1 'polypeptide(L)'
;MSSGGCWRVSRRPGVPTEELTKEFRAQLERVAQAGIKLTHLDTHKHSHTHPRVMKALVLAASEFGIKCVRNPFESTFSLKGPRPLSDWSYLKQYALSAAVSPGAIQFKRLVRENGLKTPDRFFGVKVTGMLDSSAIRSIMESLGEGTAELMCHPGEYDADLERAHTRLKRERERELEALSDPNLRRLAEEQGIQLINYREL
;
A
#
# COMPACT_ATOMS: atom_id res chain seq x y z
N MET A 1 25.25 -11.38 -46.14
CA MET A 1 24.04 -10.53 -46.03
C MET A 1 23.12 -11.16 -45.00
N SER A 2 23.17 -10.68 -43.76
CA SER A 2 22.31 -11.17 -42.68
C SER A 2 20.91 -10.57 -42.82
N SER A 3 19.90 -11.43 -42.90
CA SER A 3 18.50 -11.07 -42.95
C SER A 3 18.08 -10.39 -41.63
N GLY A 4 17.72 -9.11 -41.70
CA GLY A 4 17.14 -8.39 -40.58
C GLY A 4 15.75 -8.93 -40.23
N GLY A 5 15.61 -9.55 -39.06
CA GLY A 5 14.33 -9.98 -38.51
C GLY A 5 13.59 -8.83 -37.84
N CYS A 6 12.31 -8.64 -38.17
CA CYS A 6 11.40 -7.73 -37.48
C CYS A 6 10.76 -8.46 -36.29
N TRP A 7 10.91 -7.92 -35.07
CA TRP A 7 10.33 -8.50 -33.86
C TRP A 7 8.93 -7.90 -33.60
N ARG A 8 7.90 -8.75 -33.53
CA ARG A 8 6.56 -8.34 -33.10
C ARG A 8 6.41 -8.56 -31.59
N VAL A 9 6.32 -7.48 -30.83
CA VAL A 9 5.93 -7.53 -29.41
C VAL A 9 4.40 -7.64 -29.34
N SER A 10 3.87 -8.81 -29.00
CA SER A 10 2.45 -8.96 -28.66
C SER A 10 2.23 -8.39 -27.25
N ARG A 11 1.69 -7.17 -27.16
CA ARG A 11 1.18 -6.65 -25.89
C ARG A 11 -0.19 -7.30 -25.68
N ARG A 12 -0.34 -8.08 -24.60
CA ARG A 12 -1.69 -8.50 -24.15
C ARG A 12 -2.55 -7.23 -24.00
N PRO A 13 -3.77 -7.19 -24.55
CA PRO A 13 -4.65 -6.04 -24.32
C PRO A 13 -4.87 -5.87 -22.83
N GLY A 14 -4.82 -4.62 -22.35
CA GLY A 14 -5.10 -4.31 -20.95
C GLY A 14 -6.55 -4.66 -20.61
N VAL A 15 -6.80 -4.99 -19.35
CA VAL A 15 -8.16 -5.31 -18.88
C VAL A 15 -9.05 -4.06 -18.94
N PRO A 16 -10.27 -4.13 -19.52
CA PRO A 16 -11.21 -3.02 -19.54
C PRO A 16 -11.62 -2.56 -18.14
N THR A 17 -11.97 -1.28 -17.99
CA THR A 17 -12.39 -0.72 -16.69
C THR A 17 -13.64 -1.43 -16.18
N GLU A 18 -14.56 -1.78 -17.08
CA GLU A 18 -15.82 -2.45 -16.76
C GLU A 18 -15.60 -3.84 -16.16
N GLU A 19 -14.65 -4.61 -16.70
CA GLU A 19 -14.27 -5.92 -16.17
C GLU A 19 -13.55 -5.78 -14.82
N LEU A 20 -12.69 -4.78 -14.66
CA LEU A 20 -12.07 -4.46 -13.36
C LEU A 20 -13.13 -4.10 -12.31
N THR A 21 -14.13 -3.28 -12.67
CA THR A 21 -15.20 -2.88 -11.75
C THR A 21 -16.05 -4.08 -11.35
N LYS A 22 -16.38 -4.98 -12.30
CA LYS A 22 -17.10 -6.23 -11.99
C LYS A 22 -16.34 -7.09 -11.00
N GLU A 23 -15.03 -7.25 -11.20
CA GLU A 23 -14.19 -8.03 -10.29
C GLU A 23 -14.09 -7.39 -8.90
N PHE A 24 -13.87 -6.07 -8.82
CA PHE A 24 -13.86 -5.38 -7.54
C PHE A 24 -15.20 -5.48 -6.81
N ARG A 25 -16.33 -5.35 -7.53
CA ARG A 25 -17.65 -5.58 -6.96
C ARG A 25 -17.75 -6.98 -6.36
N ALA A 26 -17.38 -8.02 -7.11
CA ALA A 26 -17.44 -9.39 -6.61
C ALA A 26 -16.60 -9.61 -5.34
N GLN A 27 -15.41 -8.99 -5.26
CA GLN A 27 -14.58 -9.04 -4.04
C GLN A 27 -15.24 -8.33 -2.85
N LEU A 28 -15.82 -7.13 -3.08
CA LEU A 28 -16.50 -6.38 -2.03
C LEU A 28 -17.79 -7.07 -1.57
N GLU A 29 -18.58 -7.63 -2.48
CA GLU A 29 -19.75 -8.45 -2.15
C GLU A 29 -19.37 -9.63 -1.28
N ARG A 30 -18.29 -10.34 -1.61
CA ARG A 30 -17.82 -11.48 -0.82
C ARG A 30 -17.46 -11.08 0.61
N VAL A 31 -16.80 -9.94 0.80
CA VAL A 31 -16.46 -9.41 2.14
C VAL A 31 -17.73 -8.99 2.89
N ALA A 32 -18.65 -8.30 2.22
CA ALA A 32 -19.91 -7.85 2.82
C ALA A 32 -20.81 -9.04 3.22
N GLN A 33 -20.91 -10.07 2.38
CA GLN A 33 -21.66 -11.31 2.66
C GLN A 33 -21.08 -12.09 3.83
N ALA A 34 -19.78 -11.96 4.10
CA ALA A 34 -19.15 -12.49 5.30
C ALA A 34 -19.47 -11.69 6.58
N GLY A 35 -20.32 -10.66 6.49
CA GLY A 35 -20.71 -9.79 7.62
C GLY A 35 -19.67 -8.75 7.99
N ILE A 36 -18.62 -8.58 7.18
CA ILE A 36 -17.55 -7.62 7.45
C ILE A 36 -17.95 -6.25 6.90
N LYS A 37 -18.08 -5.26 7.80
CA LYS A 37 -18.35 -3.88 7.41
C LYS A 37 -17.13 -3.26 6.73
N LEU A 38 -17.22 -3.07 5.42
CA LEU A 38 -16.24 -2.37 4.59
C LEU A 38 -16.03 -0.92 5.08
N THR A 39 -14.77 -0.54 5.31
CA THR A 39 -14.40 0.79 5.83
C THR A 39 -13.57 1.60 4.86
N HIS A 40 -12.72 0.92 4.10
CA HIS A 40 -11.80 1.52 3.15
C HIS A 40 -11.46 0.52 2.05
N LEU A 41 -10.72 1.01 1.07
CA LEU A 41 -10.19 0.21 -0.04
C LEU A 41 -8.68 0.34 -0.09
N ASP A 42 -8.02 -0.78 -0.36
CA ASP A 42 -6.65 -0.82 -0.83
C ASP A 42 -6.56 -1.81 -2.01
N THR A 43 -5.34 -2.05 -2.52
CA THR A 43 -5.12 -3.12 -3.48
C THR A 43 -3.77 -3.76 -3.24
N HIS A 44 -3.69 -5.06 -3.47
CA HIS A 44 -2.40 -5.77 -3.48
C HIS A 44 -1.42 -5.12 -4.47
N LYS A 45 -0.16 -4.96 -4.05
CA LYS A 45 0.93 -4.31 -4.82
C LYS A 45 0.60 -2.90 -5.31
N HIS A 46 -0.33 -2.19 -4.66
CA HIS A 46 -0.70 -0.82 -5.02
C HIS A 46 -1.11 -0.66 -6.49
N SER A 47 -1.79 -1.65 -7.08
CA SER A 47 -2.26 -1.58 -8.47
C SER A 47 -3.17 -0.38 -8.74
N HIS A 48 -3.85 0.16 -7.72
CA HIS A 48 -4.62 1.41 -7.84
C HIS A 48 -3.78 2.67 -8.07
N THR A 49 -2.45 2.59 -8.09
CA THR A 49 -1.59 3.63 -8.70
C THR A 49 -1.89 3.81 -10.19
N HIS A 50 -2.37 2.75 -10.87
CA HIS A 50 -2.76 2.83 -12.26
C HIS A 50 -4.16 3.47 -12.40
N PRO A 51 -4.33 4.53 -13.21
CA PRO A 51 -5.57 5.30 -13.26
C PRO A 51 -6.82 4.52 -13.64
N ARG A 52 -6.70 3.51 -14.52
CA ARG A 52 -7.84 2.63 -14.87
C ARG A 52 -8.29 1.76 -13.71
N VAL A 53 -7.34 1.27 -12.91
CA VAL A 53 -7.62 0.46 -11.73
C VAL A 53 -8.25 1.34 -10.66
N MET A 54 -7.72 2.54 -10.44
CA MET A 54 -8.33 3.51 -9.52
C MET A 54 -9.76 3.88 -9.92
N LYS A 55 -10.01 4.16 -11.20
CA LYS A 55 -11.38 4.45 -11.69
C LYS A 55 -12.33 3.29 -11.41
N ALA A 56 -11.94 2.06 -11.72
CA ALA A 56 -12.75 0.87 -11.44
C ALA A 56 -13.01 0.69 -9.94
N LEU A 57 -11.98 0.89 -9.11
CA LEU A 57 -12.06 0.78 -7.66
C LEU A 57 -13.03 1.81 -7.07
N VAL A 58 -12.98 3.05 -7.55
CA VAL A 58 -13.90 4.13 -7.13
C VAL A 58 -15.35 3.85 -7.54
N LEU A 59 -15.57 3.34 -8.75
CA LEU A 59 -16.91 2.96 -9.21
C LEU A 59 -17.49 1.84 -8.34
N ALA A 60 -16.68 0.83 -7.99
CA ALA A 60 -17.11 -0.21 -7.07
C ALA A 60 -17.35 0.36 -5.66
N ALA A 61 -16.48 1.25 -5.16
CA ALA A 61 -16.57 1.84 -3.83
C ALA A 61 -17.93 2.51 -3.53
N SER A 62 -18.44 3.25 -4.52
CA SER A 62 -19.65 4.06 -4.36
C SER A 62 -20.90 3.20 -4.12
N GLU A 63 -20.95 2.00 -4.73
CA GLU A 63 -22.04 1.04 -4.58
C GLU A 63 -22.14 0.47 -3.14
N PHE A 64 -21.01 0.45 -2.41
CA PHE A 64 -20.94 -0.04 -1.03
C PHE A 64 -20.87 1.09 0.01
N GLY A 65 -20.98 2.35 -0.41
CA GLY A 65 -20.90 3.51 0.47
C GLY A 65 -19.53 3.68 1.13
N ILE A 66 -18.47 3.14 0.54
CA ILE A 66 -17.10 3.25 1.09
C ILE A 66 -16.55 4.62 0.78
N LYS A 67 -16.02 5.30 1.81
CA LYS A 67 -15.54 6.68 1.71
C LYS A 67 -14.04 6.84 1.85
N CYS A 68 -13.30 5.76 2.06
CA CYS A 68 -11.86 5.83 2.31
C CYS A 68 -11.09 4.94 1.33
N VAL A 69 -9.91 5.41 0.91
CA VAL A 69 -8.97 4.64 0.08
C VAL A 69 -7.54 4.88 0.54
N ARG A 70 -6.72 3.83 0.56
CA ARG A 70 -5.28 3.92 0.86
C ARG A 70 -4.60 4.90 -0.10
N ASN A 71 -3.68 5.70 0.45
CA ASN A 71 -2.74 6.47 -0.34
C ASN A 71 -1.60 5.52 -0.78
N PRO A 72 -1.38 5.26 -2.08
CA PRO A 72 -0.35 4.32 -2.50
C PRO A 72 1.04 4.95 -2.63
N PHE A 73 1.19 6.25 -2.35
CA PHE A 73 2.42 6.98 -2.60
C PHE A 73 3.22 7.16 -1.31
N GLU A 74 4.35 6.46 -1.23
CA GLU A 74 5.25 6.47 -0.07
C GLU A 74 5.77 7.88 0.25
N SER A 75 5.68 8.25 1.52
CA SER A 75 6.21 9.50 2.05
C SER A 75 7.71 9.38 2.34
N THR A 76 8.43 10.51 2.26
CA THR A 76 9.88 10.52 2.49
C THR A 76 10.20 10.43 3.99
N PHE A 77 11.06 9.48 4.36
CA PHE A 77 11.63 9.38 5.71
C PHE A 77 13.04 8.77 5.66
N SER A 78 13.80 9.03 6.72
CA SER A 78 15.18 8.56 6.88
C SER A 78 15.23 7.36 7.82
N LEU A 79 15.82 6.27 7.37
CA LEU A 79 16.13 5.12 8.23
C LEU A 79 17.43 5.37 8.98
N LYS A 80 17.46 5.06 10.28
CA LYS A 80 18.68 5.05 11.10
C LYS A 80 19.34 3.66 11.00
N GLY A 81 20.63 3.59 10.66
CA GLY A 81 21.43 2.34 10.64
C GLY A 81 22.08 1.97 9.29
N PRO A 82 22.91 0.90 9.24
CA PRO A 82 23.60 0.45 8.04
C PRO A 82 22.62 -0.06 6.99
N ARG A 83 22.79 0.40 5.74
CA ARG A 83 21.94 0.00 4.60
C ARG A 83 22.56 -1.22 3.91
N PRO A 84 21.81 -2.27 3.59
CA PRO A 84 22.29 -3.25 2.61
C PRO A 84 22.53 -2.53 1.27
N LEU A 85 23.82 -2.45 0.89
CA LEU A 85 24.33 -1.90 -0.35
C LEU A 85 24.05 -2.88 -1.50
N SER A 86 22.80 -3.04 -1.91
CA SER A 86 22.41 -3.44 -3.26
C SER A 86 20.93 -3.75 -3.28
N ASP A 87 20.16 -2.93 -3.98
CA ASP A 87 19.22 -3.49 -4.92
C ASP A 87 18.75 -2.41 -5.89
N TRP A 88 18.96 -2.67 -7.17
CA TRP A 88 18.42 -1.88 -8.28
C TRP A 88 16.87 -1.77 -8.19
N SER A 89 16.22 -2.60 -7.36
CA SER A 89 14.79 -2.56 -7.02
C SER A 89 14.40 -1.34 -6.17
N TYR A 90 15.31 -0.79 -5.36
CA TYR A 90 15.08 0.39 -4.50
C TYR A 90 15.08 1.71 -5.29
N LEU A 91 15.91 1.83 -6.34
CA LEU A 91 15.99 3.02 -7.18
C LEU A 91 14.76 3.20 -8.08
N LYS A 92 14.10 2.10 -8.50
CA LYS A 92 12.82 2.17 -9.22
C LYS A 92 11.66 2.67 -8.36
N GLN A 93 11.69 2.41 -7.05
CA GLN A 93 10.70 2.95 -6.11
C GLN A 93 10.91 4.46 -5.84
N TYR A 94 12.12 4.97 -6.11
CA TYR A 94 12.56 6.33 -5.79
C TYR A 94 12.32 7.37 -6.90
N ALA A 95 12.06 6.96 -8.15
CA ALA A 95 12.06 7.91 -9.28
C ALA A 95 10.91 8.94 -9.30
N LEU A 96 9.99 8.91 -8.33
CA LEU A 96 9.02 9.99 -8.17
C LEU A 96 8.94 10.42 -6.70
N SER A 97 9.28 11.68 -6.45
CA SER A 97 8.63 12.43 -5.37
C SER A 97 7.12 12.17 -5.49
N ALA A 98 6.59 11.39 -4.56
CA ALA A 98 5.21 10.96 -4.48
C ALA A 98 4.24 12.13 -4.67
N ALA A 99 4.54 13.30 -4.10
CA ALA A 99 3.65 14.44 -4.06
C ALA A 99 3.39 15.13 -5.42
N VAL A 100 4.27 14.96 -6.42
CA VAL A 100 4.18 15.66 -7.71
C VAL A 100 4.21 14.73 -8.92
N SER A 101 4.09 13.42 -8.70
CA SER A 101 3.93 12.49 -9.81
C SER A 101 2.63 12.72 -10.56
N PRO A 102 2.60 12.60 -11.91
CA PRO A 102 1.34 12.61 -12.65
C PRO A 102 0.32 11.59 -12.10
N GLY A 103 0.82 10.43 -11.64
CA GLY A 103 0.01 9.42 -10.97
C GLY A 103 -0.63 9.89 -9.66
N ALA A 104 0.13 10.54 -8.78
CA ALA A 104 -0.39 11.06 -7.52
C ALA A 104 -1.32 12.25 -7.69
N ILE A 105 -1.02 13.15 -8.63
CA ILE A 105 -1.92 14.24 -8.99
C ILE A 105 -3.26 13.67 -9.47
N GLN A 106 -3.22 12.67 -10.35
CA GLN A 106 -4.42 12.02 -10.85
C GLN A 106 -5.17 11.24 -9.77
N PHE A 107 -4.45 10.53 -8.89
CA PHE A 107 -5.04 9.84 -7.75
C PHE A 107 -5.75 10.82 -6.80
N LYS A 108 -5.06 11.87 -6.33
CA LYS A 108 -5.64 12.88 -5.44
C LYS A 108 -6.84 13.58 -6.10
N ARG A 109 -6.78 13.81 -7.42
CA ARG A 109 -7.93 14.31 -8.19
C ARG A 109 -9.11 13.33 -8.14
N LEU A 110 -8.91 12.05 -8.43
CA LEU A 110 -9.97 11.04 -8.39
C LEU A 110 -10.56 10.87 -6.98
N VAL A 111 -9.71 10.89 -5.95
CA VAL A 111 -10.13 10.87 -4.54
C VAL A 111 -11.08 12.04 -4.26
N ARG A 112 -10.67 13.27 -4.59
CA ARG A 112 -11.46 14.48 -4.36
C ARG A 112 -12.76 14.51 -5.16
N GLU A 113 -12.71 14.19 -6.46
CA GLU A 113 -13.87 14.21 -7.36
C GLU A 113 -14.96 13.22 -6.96
N ASN A 114 -14.60 12.16 -6.22
CA ASN A 114 -15.54 11.12 -5.78
C ASN A 114 -15.82 11.17 -4.27
N GLY A 115 -15.44 12.27 -3.59
CA GLY A 115 -15.72 12.46 -2.17
C GLY A 115 -15.07 11.42 -1.24
N LEU A 116 -13.96 10.81 -1.69
CA LEU A 116 -13.18 9.88 -0.89
C LEU A 116 -12.19 10.62 0.01
N LYS A 117 -11.84 9.98 1.12
CA LYS A 117 -10.77 10.35 2.03
C LYS A 117 -9.59 9.39 1.88
N THR A 118 -8.40 9.87 2.19
CA THR A 118 -7.16 9.08 2.12
C THR A 118 -6.16 9.67 3.11
N PRO A 119 -5.30 8.85 3.76
CA PRO A 119 -4.29 9.37 4.66
C PRO A 119 -3.39 10.40 3.96
N ASP A 120 -2.95 11.41 4.72
CA ASP A 120 -2.04 12.43 4.21
C ASP A 120 -0.70 11.81 3.81
N ARG A 121 -0.24 10.83 4.61
CA ARG A 121 1.03 10.13 4.44
C ARG A 121 0.83 8.63 4.42
N PHE A 122 1.78 7.96 3.78
CA PHE A 122 1.81 6.51 3.66
C PHE A 122 3.25 6.02 3.79
N PHE A 123 3.44 4.95 4.54
CA PHE A 123 4.73 4.35 4.82
C PHE A 123 4.66 2.82 4.71
N GLY A 124 5.81 2.18 4.49
CA GLY A 124 5.96 0.73 4.60
C GLY A 124 6.48 0.07 3.32
N VAL A 125 6.36 0.73 2.16
CA VAL A 125 6.86 0.16 0.89
C VAL A 125 8.38 0.06 0.91
N LYS A 126 9.06 1.12 1.38
CA LYS A 126 10.52 1.18 1.44
C LYS A 126 11.15 0.13 2.36
N VAL A 127 10.40 -0.32 3.35
CA VAL A 127 10.85 -1.22 4.41
C VAL A 127 10.18 -2.60 4.32
N THR A 128 9.54 -2.91 3.20
CA THR A 128 8.91 -4.23 3.00
C THR A 128 9.96 -5.34 3.13
N GLY A 129 9.71 -6.30 4.03
CA GLY A 129 10.66 -7.38 4.35
C GLY A 129 11.80 -6.99 5.30
N MET A 130 11.86 -5.73 5.73
CA MET A 130 12.86 -5.20 6.66
C MET A 130 12.22 -4.35 7.78
N LEU A 131 10.90 -4.39 7.92
CA LEU A 131 10.19 -3.58 8.91
C LEU A 131 10.42 -4.19 10.30
N ASP A 132 11.28 -3.54 11.08
CA ASP A 132 11.58 -3.86 12.47
C ASP A 132 11.28 -2.67 13.40
N SER A 133 11.52 -2.82 14.71
CA SER A 133 11.23 -1.76 15.68
C SER A 133 12.01 -0.46 15.40
N SER A 134 13.22 -0.55 14.83
CA SER A 134 14.04 0.62 14.49
C SER A 134 13.46 1.38 13.28
N ALA A 135 12.98 0.64 12.28
CA ALA A 135 12.31 1.19 11.13
C ALA A 135 11.00 1.87 11.52
N ILE A 136 10.17 1.23 12.36
CA ILE A 136 8.91 1.81 12.85
C ILE A 136 9.20 3.08 13.66
N ARG A 137 10.18 3.06 14.57
CA ARG A 137 10.61 4.25 15.32
C ARG A 137 11.01 5.40 14.38
N SER A 138 11.80 5.10 13.34
CA SER A 138 12.23 6.10 12.35
C SER A 138 11.04 6.72 11.60
N ILE A 139 9.99 5.95 11.35
CA ILE A 139 8.75 6.42 10.72
C ILE A 139 7.96 7.31 11.70
N MET A 140 7.78 6.87 12.95
CA MET A 140 7.07 7.62 14.00
C MET A 140 7.68 9.01 14.21
N GLU A 141 9.02 9.08 14.27
CA GLU A 141 9.78 10.34 14.37
C GLU A 141 9.61 11.27 13.15
N SER A 142 9.01 10.80 12.04
CA SER A 142 8.83 11.54 10.78
C SER A 142 7.38 11.88 10.44
N LEU A 143 6.40 11.47 11.26
CA LEU A 143 4.98 11.56 10.94
C LEU A 143 4.50 12.99 10.67
N GLY A 144 5.01 13.99 11.39
CA GLY A 144 4.50 15.35 11.33
C GLY A 144 3.00 15.44 11.65
N GLU A 145 2.37 16.58 11.36
CA GLU A 145 0.91 16.73 11.52
C GLU A 145 0.13 15.99 10.43
N GLY A 146 -1.12 15.63 10.76
CA GLY A 146 -2.09 14.99 9.88
C GLY A 146 -2.25 13.50 10.16
N THR A 147 -2.67 12.77 9.13
CA THR A 147 -2.94 11.34 9.18
C THR A 147 -1.90 10.54 8.41
N ALA A 148 -1.53 9.38 8.93
CA ALA A 148 -0.57 8.50 8.29
C ALA A 148 -1.02 7.05 8.39
N GLU A 149 -0.71 6.28 7.35
CA GLU A 149 -0.86 4.84 7.36
C GLU A 149 0.51 4.16 7.25
N LEU A 150 0.74 3.15 8.09
CA LEU A 150 1.86 2.23 7.99
C LEU A 150 1.37 0.88 7.45
N MET A 151 1.76 0.55 6.23
CA MET A 151 1.54 -0.79 5.68
C MET A 151 2.56 -1.77 6.27
N CYS A 152 2.05 -2.93 6.67
CA CYS A 152 2.82 -4.04 7.22
C CYS A 152 2.23 -5.38 6.75
N HIS A 153 2.97 -6.46 7.02
CA HIS A 153 2.64 -7.85 6.69
C HIS A 153 2.91 -8.78 7.87
N PRO A 154 2.38 -8.50 9.08
CA PRO A 154 2.58 -9.38 10.24
C PRO A 154 2.02 -10.78 9.98
N GLY A 155 2.66 -11.80 10.56
CA GLY A 155 2.17 -13.16 10.53
C GLY A 155 3.17 -14.16 11.08
N GLU A 156 2.68 -15.29 11.57
CA GLU A 156 3.47 -16.42 12.02
C GLU A 156 4.02 -17.21 10.82
N TYR A 157 5.21 -17.79 10.97
CA TYR A 157 5.77 -18.67 9.95
C TYR A 157 5.35 -20.13 10.18
N ASP A 158 4.28 -20.53 9.50
CA ASP A 158 3.74 -21.88 9.53
C ASP A 158 3.91 -22.63 8.19
N ALA A 159 3.44 -23.87 8.15
CA ALA A 159 3.51 -24.73 6.97
C ALA A 159 2.66 -24.21 5.79
N ASP A 160 1.64 -23.39 6.05
CA ASP A 160 0.81 -22.79 5.01
C ASP A 160 1.54 -21.60 4.37
N LEU A 161 2.13 -20.73 5.19
CA LEU A 161 2.97 -19.64 4.73
C LEU A 161 4.18 -20.17 3.99
N GLU A 162 4.83 -21.26 4.43
CA GLU A 162 5.96 -21.86 3.72
C GLU A 162 5.58 -22.31 2.30
N ARG A 163 4.37 -22.85 2.10
CA ARG A 163 3.87 -23.26 0.79
C ARG A 163 3.33 -22.12 -0.07
N ALA A 164 2.99 -20.97 0.53
CA ALA A 164 2.40 -19.84 -0.19
C ALA A 164 3.35 -19.23 -1.24
N HIS A 165 2.82 -18.75 -2.37
CA HIS A 165 3.62 -18.08 -3.41
C HIS A 165 3.91 -16.60 -3.07
N THR A 166 4.68 -16.37 -2.01
CA THR A 166 5.11 -15.04 -1.55
C THR A 166 6.62 -15.01 -1.33
N ARG A 167 7.22 -13.83 -1.48
CA ARG A 167 8.63 -13.60 -1.10
C ARG A 167 8.80 -13.31 0.39
N LEU A 168 7.76 -12.81 1.05
CA LEU A 168 7.76 -12.52 2.48
C LEU A 168 7.30 -13.74 3.26
N LYS A 169 8.25 -14.34 3.99
CA LYS A 169 8.08 -15.56 4.78
C LYS A 169 8.41 -15.22 6.23
N ARG A 170 9.62 -15.54 6.67
CA ARG A 170 10.12 -15.27 8.04
C ARG A 170 10.17 -13.78 8.38
N GLU A 171 10.23 -12.92 7.38
CA GLU A 171 10.15 -11.48 7.57
C GLU A 171 8.84 -11.06 8.25
N ARG A 172 7.75 -11.81 8.05
CA ARG A 172 6.45 -11.53 8.69
C ARG A 172 6.48 -11.66 10.21
N GLU A 173 7.28 -12.58 10.73
CA GLU A 173 7.45 -12.78 12.18
C GLU A 173 8.19 -11.58 12.78
N ARG A 174 9.24 -11.11 12.11
CA ARG A 174 9.96 -9.89 12.50
C ARG A 174 9.04 -8.66 12.51
N GLU A 175 8.18 -8.53 11.51
CA GLU A 175 7.18 -7.44 11.47
C GLU A 175 6.18 -7.56 12.63
N LEU A 176 5.73 -8.78 12.94
CA LEU A 176 4.81 -9.05 14.06
C LEU A 176 5.45 -8.72 15.42
N GLU A 177 6.70 -9.12 15.64
CA GLU A 177 7.47 -8.78 16.85
C GLU A 177 7.60 -7.27 17.01
N ALA A 178 7.94 -6.56 15.92
CA ALA A 178 8.08 -5.12 15.93
C ALA A 178 6.75 -4.40 16.24
N LEU A 179 5.66 -4.81 15.60
CA LEU A 179 4.33 -4.21 15.84
C LEU A 179 3.79 -4.49 17.24
N SER A 180 4.33 -5.52 17.91
CA SER A 180 3.98 -5.89 19.29
C SER A 180 4.94 -5.33 20.34
N ASP A 181 5.94 -4.53 19.93
CA ASP A 181 6.95 -3.97 20.84
C ASP A 181 6.32 -2.91 21.78
N PRO A 182 6.29 -3.15 23.11
CA PRO A 182 5.71 -2.20 24.06
C PRO A 182 6.47 -0.88 24.13
N ASN A 183 7.73 -0.82 23.69
CA ASN A 183 8.48 0.44 23.61
C ASN A 183 7.94 1.35 22.50
N LEU A 184 7.46 0.79 21.39
CA LEU A 184 6.85 1.57 20.32
C LEU A 184 5.48 2.08 20.73
N ARG A 185 4.73 1.30 21.51
CA ARG A 185 3.48 1.77 22.10
C ARG A 185 3.69 2.97 23.01
N ARG A 186 4.68 2.91 23.91
CA ARG A 186 5.05 4.05 24.78
C ARG A 186 5.50 5.25 23.97
N LEU A 187 6.33 5.05 22.94
CA LEU A 187 6.76 6.13 22.07
C LEU A 187 5.58 6.83 21.39
N ALA A 188 4.57 6.08 20.97
CA ALA A 188 3.37 6.64 20.36
C ALA A 188 2.64 7.56 21.35
N GLU A 189 2.48 7.11 22.60
CA GLU A 189 1.85 7.88 23.68
C GLU A 189 2.66 9.15 24.03
N GLU A 190 3.98 9.03 24.16
CA GLU A 190 4.90 10.16 24.43
C GLU A 190 4.88 11.22 23.32
N GLN A 191 4.73 10.79 22.06
CA GLN A 191 4.65 11.68 20.90
C GLN A 191 3.23 12.19 20.62
N GLY A 192 2.23 11.80 21.42
CA GLY A 192 0.84 12.16 21.18
C GLY A 192 0.26 11.55 19.90
N ILE A 193 0.83 10.44 19.41
CA ILE A 193 0.34 9.71 18.24
C ILE A 193 -0.91 8.92 18.63
N GLN A 194 -2.05 9.30 18.08
CA GLN A 194 -3.28 8.53 18.21
C GLN A 194 -3.34 7.41 17.17
N LEU A 195 -3.44 6.16 17.62
CA LEU A 195 -3.72 5.03 16.75
C LEU A 195 -5.20 5.03 16.40
N ILE A 196 -5.51 5.30 15.13
CA ILE A 196 -6.87 5.32 14.59
C ILE A 196 -7.04 4.23 13.53
N ASN A 197 -8.29 3.96 13.17
CA ASN A 197 -8.62 3.17 11.99
C ASN A 197 -9.39 4.00 10.95
N TYR A 198 -9.59 3.43 9.76
CA TYR A 198 -10.25 4.12 8.64
C TYR A 198 -11.70 4.59 8.88
N ARG A 199 -12.37 4.15 9.95
CA ARG A 199 -13.70 4.67 10.35
C ARG A 199 -13.62 6.06 10.96
N GLU A 200 -12.46 6.42 11.50
CA GLU A 200 -12.19 7.69 12.18
C GLU A 200 -11.57 8.75 11.25
N LEU A 201 -11.28 8.36 10.00
CA LEU A 201 -10.78 9.26 8.96
C LEU A 201 -11.89 10.14 8.39
#